data_AF-A0A9P5PX39-F1
#
_entry.id   AF-A0A9P5PX39-F1
#
_cell.length_a   1.000
_cell.length_b   1.000
_cell.length_c   1.000
_cell.angle_alpha   90.00
_cell.angle_beta   90.00
_cell.angle_gamma   90.00
#
_symmetry.space_group_name_H-M   'P 1'
#
loop_
_entity.id
_entity.type
_entity.pdbx_description
1 polymer ?
#
loop_
_entity_poly.entity_id
_entity_poly.type
_entity_poly.pdbx_seq_one_letter_code
_entity_poly.pdbx_strand_id
1 'polypeptide(L)'
;MLFCPTCANILVISSETGYNKWACNTCPYEFPIAKQMTSRTHLERKKVDDVLGGEGFWEHADSTQASCEKCNHNKAYFYQLQIRSADEPMTTFYRCTSCAHRWREN
;
A
#
# COMPACT_ATOMS: atom_id res chain seq x y z
N MET A 1 -1.93 -20.18 10.05
CA MET A 1 -1.16 -19.93 11.29
C MET A 1 -1.92 -20.60 12.43
N LEU A 2 -1.23 -21.31 13.33
CA LEU A 2 -1.82 -22.08 14.43
C LEU A 2 -1.52 -21.37 15.77
N PHE A 3 -2.54 -21.26 16.63
CA PHE A 3 -2.43 -20.61 17.94
C PHE A 3 -2.61 -21.62 19.06
N CYS A 4 -1.97 -21.38 20.19
CA CYS A 4 -2.12 -22.20 21.38
C CYS A 4 -3.50 -21.96 22.04
N PRO A 5 -4.28 -23.01 22.38
CA PRO A 5 -5.61 -22.85 22.96
C PRO A 5 -5.61 -22.30 24.39
N THR A 6 -4.48 -22.34 25.11
CA THR A 6 -4.38 -21.91 26.51
C THR A 6 -3.91 -20.47 26.66
N CYS A 7 -2.97 -20.02 25.83
CA CYS A 7 -2.36 -18.69 25.95
C CYS A 7 -2.51 -17.81 24.70
N ALA A 8 -3.24 -18.28 23.68
CA ALA A 8 -3.48 -17.59 22.41
C ALA A 8 -2.21 -17.12 21.67
N ASN A 9 -1.05 -17.62 22.06
CA ASN A 9 0.24 -17.25 21.48
C ASN A 9 0.51 -18.10 20.24
N ILE A 10 1.35 -17.60 19.33
CA ILE A 10 1.70 -18.31 18.10
C ILE A 10 2.56 -19.53 18.44
N LEU A 11 2.28 -20.65 17.78
CA LEU A 11 3.08 -21.87 17.92
C LEU A 11 4.29 -21.80 16.97
N VAL A 12 5.45 -22.21 17.46
CA VAL A 12 6.73 -22.25 16.73
C VAL A 12 7.10 -23.71 16.45
N ILE A 13 7.77 -23.97 15.33
CA ILE A 13 8.24 -25.31 14.99
C ILE A 13 9.55 -25.59 15.74
N SER A 14 9.59 -26.65 16.53
CA SER A 14 10.81 -27.20 17.17
C SER A 14 11.06 -28.63 16.69
N SER A 15 12.33 -29.05 16.60
CA SER A 15 12.75 -30.35 16.07
C SER A 15 13.69 -31.14 17.01
N GLU A 16 13.71 -30.82 18.31
CA GLU A 16 14.67 -31.36 19.29
C GLU A 16 14.69 -32.90 19.40
N THR A 17 13.58 -33.57 19.10
CA THR A 17 13.39 -35.02 19.29
C THR A 17 13.31 -35.81 17.98
N GLY A 18 13.72 -35.21 16.85
CA GLY A 18 13.73 -35.85 15.53
C GLY A 18 12.41 -35.84 14.76
N TYR A 19 11.34 -35.33 15.37
CA TYR A 19 10.05 -35.06 14.71
C TYR A 19 9.68 -33.58 14.86
N ASN A 20 9.06 -33.00 13.84
CA ASN A 20 8.61 -31.61 13.88
C ASN A 20 7.41 -31.49 14.84
N LYS A 21 7.55 -30.67 15.88
CA LYS A 21 6.48 -30.37 16.85
C LYS A 21 6.16 -28.87 16.86
N TRP A 22 4.89 -28.53 17.04
CA TRP A 22 4.45 -27.18 17.37
C TRP A 22 4.60 -26.98 18.88
N ALA A 23 5.54 -26.14 19.28
CA ALA A 23 5.79 -25.78 20.66
C ALA A 23 5.37 -24.33 20.92
N CYS A 24 4.79 -24.08 22.09
CA CYS A 24 4.56 -22.72 22.57
C CYS A 24 5.78 -22.25 23.38
N ASN A 25 6.21 -21.00 23.17
CA ASN A 25 7.34 -20.44 23.95
C ASN A 25 6.95 -20.00 25.37
N THR A 26 5.66 -19.83 25.63
CA THR A 26 5.14 -19.31 26.91
C THR A 26 4.51 -20.37 27.79
N CYS A 27 4.13 -21.53 27.24
CA CYS A 27 3.50 -22.61 28.00
C CYS A 27 4.01 -23.98 27.53
N PRO A 28 3.92 -25.05 28.36
CA PRO A 28 4.41 -26.39 28.01
C PRO A 28 3.50 -27.13 27.00
N TYR A 29 2.71 -26.40 26.21
CA TYR A 29 1.85 -26.99 25.20
C TYR A 29 2.70 -27.42 24.00
N GLU A 30 2.67 -28.72 23.71
CA GLU A 30 3.32 -29.33 22.57
C GLU A 30 2.31 -30.11 21.72
N PHE A 31 2.36 -29.95 20.40
CA PHE A 31 1.52 -30.70 19.48
C PHE A 31 2.36 -31.27 18.32
N PRO A 32 2.39 -32.60 18.12
CA PRO A 32 3.20 -33.21 17.05
C PRO A 32 2.61 -32.94 15.65
N ILE A 33 3.47 -32.62 14.69
CA ILE A 33 3.06 -32.39 13.28
C ILE A 33 2.94 -33.74 12.57
N ALA A 34 1.75 -34.35 12.65
CA ALA A 34 1.49 -35.65 12.02
C ALA A 34 1.21 -35.57 10.51
N LYS A 35 0.83 -34.40 9.98
CA LYS A 35 0.49 -34.19 8.57
C LYS A 35 1.26 -33.00 8.01
N GLN A 36 1.77 -33.14 6.79
CA GLN A 36 2.37 -32.03 6.06
C GLN A 36 1.27 -31.01 5.74
N MET A 37 1.38 -29.80 6.31
CA MET A 37 0.45 -28.71 6.06
C MET A 37 1.18 -27.61 5.29
N THR A 38 0.86 -27.47 4.00
CA THR A 38 1.42 -26.44 3.13
C THR A 38 0.30 -25.50 2.70
N SER A 39 0.22 -24.32 3.30
CA SER A 39 -0.67 -23.25 2.81
C SER A 39 0.13 -22.32 1.90
N ARG A 40 -0.07 -22.45 0.58
CA ARG A 40 0.41 -21.46 -0.40
C ARG A 40 -0.74 -20.54 -0.74
N THR A 41 -0.67 -19.29 -0.27
CA THR A 41 -1.62 -18.26 -0.67
C THR A 41 -0.99 -17.48 -1.82
N HIS A 42 -1.64 -17.45 -2.98
CA HIS A 42 -1.19 -16.63 -4.10
C HIS A 42 -1.61 -15.18 -3.82
N LEU A 43 -0.63 -14.31 -3.53
CA LEU A 43 -0.89 -12.89 -3.34
C LEU A 43 -1.07 -12.24 -4.70
N GLU A 44 -2.27 -11.78 -5.00
CA GLU A 44 -2.48 -10.89 -6.13
C GLU A 44 -1.81 -9.54 -5.84
N ARG A 45 -1.13 -8.98 -6.85
CA ARG A 45 -0.60 -7.63 -6.74
C ARG A 45 -1.75 -6.67 -6.50
N LYS A 46 -1.67 -5.91 -5.41
CA LYS A 46 -2.57 -4.79 -5.17
C LYS A 46 -2.50 -3.87 -6.40
N LYS A 47 -3.66 -3.58 -7.01
CA LYS A 47 -3.75 -2.52 -8.01
C LYS A 47 -3.36 -1.22 -7.29
N VAL A 48 -2.40 -0.50 -7.86
CA VAL A 48 -2.06 0.82 -7.37
C VAL A 48 -3.26 1.69 -7.72
N ASP A 49 -4.13 1.94 -6.74
CA ASP A 49 -5.10 3.00 -6.89
C ASP A 49 -4.34 4.31 -7.08
N ASP A 50 -4.77 5.12 -8.05
CA ASP A 50 -4.30 6.48 -8.18
C ASP A 50 -4.49 7.15 -6.82
N VAL A 51 -3.39 7.58 -6.19
CA VAL A 51 -3.33 8.13 -4.81
C VAL A 51 -4.32 9.30 -4.61
N LEU A 52 -4.82 9.87 -5.70
CA LEU A 52 -5.69 11.04 -5.76
C LEU A 52 -7.02 10.71 -6.45
N GLY A 53 -7.71 9.67 -5.97
CA GLY A 53 -9.16 9.54 -6.11
C GLY A 53 -9.71 9.61 -7.53
N GLY A 54 -9.24 8.75 -8.43
CA GLY A 54 -9.88 8.50 -9.74
C GLY A 54 -10.23 9.76 -10.56
N GLU A 55 -11.26 9.67 -11.40
CA GLU A 55 -11.67 10.78 -12.27
C GLU A 55 -12.45 11.88 -11.50
N GLY A 56 -13.16 11.51 -10.43
CA GLY A 56 -14.02 12.42 -9.66
C GLY A 56 -13.29 13.43 -8.78
N PHE A 57 -12.03 13.19 -8.40
CA PHE A 57 -11.25 14.17 -7.62
C PHE A 57 -11.04 15.49 -8.35
N TRP A 58 -11.03 15.46 -9.68
CA TRP A 58 -10.72 16.63 -10.51
C TRP A 58 -11.93 17.52 -10.78
N GLU A 59 -13.16 17.06 -10.54
CA GLU A 59 -14.37 17.87 -10.71
C GLU A 59 -14.48 18.98 -9.65
N HIS A 60 -13.91 18.76 -8.47
CA HIS A 60 -13.88 19.72 -7.37
C HIS A 60 -12.50 20.37 -7.17
N ALA A 61 -11.53 20.06 -8.03
CA ALA A 61 -10.19 20.62 -7.92
C ALA A 61 -10.19 22.10 -8.34
N ASP A 62 -9.41 22.91 -7.64
CA ASP A 62 -9.23 24.32 -8.00
C ASP A 62 -8.54 24.43 -9.37
N SER A 63 -8.97 25.42 -10.16
CA SER A 63 -8.44 25.67 -11.50
C SER A 63 -7.59 26.93 -11.54
N THR A 64 -6.41 26.84 -12.15
CA THR A 64 -5.48 27.96 -12.37
C THR A 64 -5.23 28.16 -13.86
N GLN A 65 -4.84 29.39 -14.23
CA GLN A 65 -4.37 29.69 -15.57
C GLN A 65 -2.95 29.18 -15.77
N ALA A 66 -2.82 27.95 -16.28
CA ALA A 66 -1.56 27.35 -16.66
C ALA A 66 -1.64 26.83 -18.10
N SER A 67 -0.63 27.14 -18.91
CA SER A 67 -0.57 26.72 -20.31
C SER A 67 -0.12 25.27 -20.41
N CYS A 68 -0.93 24.43 -21.06
CA CYS A 68 -0.58 23.04 -21.31
C CYS A 68 0.32 22.91 -22.55
N GLU A 69 1.50 22.31 -22.40
CA GLU A 69 2.47 22.10 -23.49
C GLU A 69 1.92 21.28 -24.68
N LYS A 70 0.91 20.42 -24.45
CA LYS A 70 0.35 19.56 -25.49
C LYS A 70 -0.75 20.21 -26.33
N CYS A 71 -1.61 21.02 -25.72
CA CYS A 71 -2.81 21.54 -26.39
C CYS A 71 -2.92 23.07 -26.34
N ASN A 72 -1.93 23.77 -25.78
CA ASN A 72 -1.89 25.22 -25.60
C ASN A 72 -3.14 25.79 -24.91
N HIS A 73 -3.83 24.97 -24.12
CA HIS A 73 -4.98 25.41 -23.35
C HIS A 73 -4.50 26.08 -22.05
N ASN A 74 -5.05 27.26 -21.73
CA ASN A 74 -4.66 28.09 -20.59
C ASN A 74 -5.41 27.79 -19.28
N LYS A 75 -6.03 26.60 -19.14
CA LYS A 75 -6.71 26.21 -17.89
C LYS A 75 -6.31 24.81 -17.47
N ALA A 76 -5.82 24.71 -16.24
CA ALA A 76 -5.46 23.45 -15.61
C ALA A 76 -6.04 23.38 -14.20
N TYR A 77 -6.47 22.19 -13.80
CA TYR A 77 -6.69 21.89 -12.40
C TYR A 77 -5.34 21.75 -11.70
N PHE A 78 -5.22 22.25 -10.48
CA PHE A 78 -4.01 22.11 -9.70
C PHE A 78 -4.29 21.59 -8.30
N TYR A 79 -3.33 20.87 -7.75
CA TYR A 79 -3.27 20.58 -6.32
C TYR A 79 -1.82 20.60 -5.89
N GLN A 80 -1.59 20.89 -4.62
CA GLN A 80 -0.25 20.89 -4.05
C GLN A 80 -0.12 19.68 -3.13
N LEU A 81 1.04 19.01 -3.14
CA LEU A 81 1.30 17.87 -2.26
C LEU A 81 2.73 17.94 -1.71
N GLN A 82 2.86 17.82 -0.39
CA GLN A 82 4.17 17.71 0.27
C GLN A 82 4.67 16.27 0.13
N ILE A 83 5.54 16.04 -0.85
CA ILE A 83 6.16 14.73 -1.09
C ILE A 83 7.58 14.63 -0.51
N ARG A 84 8.12 15.72 0.04
CA ARG A 84 9.48 15.81 0.59
C ARG A 84 9.49 16.37 2.01
N SER A 85 10.67 16.49 2.61
CA SER A 85 10.87 17.05 3.96
C SER A 85 10.21 18.43 4.12
N ALA A 86 9.88 18.80 5.35
CA ALA A 86 9.19 20.05 5.66
C ALA A 86 9.99 21.31 5.25
N ASP A 87 11.30 21.18 5.03
CA ASP A 87 12.19 22.29 4.66
C ASP A 87 12.14 22.64 3.16
N GLU A 88 11.51 21.82 2.32
CA GLU A 88 11.35 22.10 0.89
C GLU A 88 9.93 22.61 0.58
N PRO A 89 9.77 23.50 -0.42
CA PRO A 89 8.47 23.99 -0.83
C PRO A 89 7.59 22.86 -1.39
N MET A 90 6.28 23.07 -1.31
CA MET A 90 5.28 22.10 -1.73
C MET A 90 5.31 21.90 -3.24
N THR A 91 5.33 20.65 -3.70
CA THR A 91 5.29 20.34 -5.14
C THR A 91 3.86 20.57 -5.67
N THR A 92 3.73 21.36 -6.74
CA THR A 92 2.44 21.62 -7.39
C THR A 92 2.26 20.66 -8.58
N PHE A 93 1.11 20.01 -8.66
CA PHE A 93 0.74 19.13 -9.75
C PHE A 93 -0.41 19.76 -10.53
N TYR A 94 -0.30 19.70 -11.85
CA TYR A 94 -1.32 20.21 -12.76
C TYR A 94 -1.91 19.09 -13.60
N ARG A 95 -3.19 19.22 -13.95
CA ARG A 95 -3.87 18.43 -14.97
C ARG A 95 -4.62 19.34 -15.92
N CYS A 96 -4.37 19.22 -17.22
CA CYS A 96 -5.10 19.97 -18.22
C CYS A 96 -6.59 19.60 -18.20
N THR A 97 -7.46 20.61 -18.23
CA THR A 97 -8.91 20.46 -18.33
C THR A 97 -9.37 19.81 -19.65
N SER A 98 -8.61 19.99 -20.74
CA SER A 98 -8.98 19.55 -22.08
C SER A 98 -8.36 18.21 -22.50
N CYS A 99 -7.06 18.02 -22.27
CA CYS A 99 -6.34 16.83 -22.74
C CYS A 99 -5.93 15.85 -21.63
N ALA A 100 -6.31 16.14 -20.38
CA ALA A 100 -5.96 15.36 -19.18
C ALA A 100 -4.45 15.12 -18.97
N HIS A 101 -3.58 15.86 -19.68
CA HIS A 101 -2.14 15.78 -19.48
C HIS A 101 -1.78 16.24 -18.07
N ARG A 102 -0.99 15.44 -17.36
CA ARG A 102 -0.51 15.73 -16.00
C ARG A 102 0.95 16.16 -16.07
N TRP A 103 1.29 17.27 -15.42
CA TRP A 103 2.68 17.72 -15.24
C TRP A 103 2.90 18.25 -13.82
N ARG A 104 4.16 18.43 -13.44
CA ARG A 104 4.56 18.88 -12.10
C ARG A 104 5.44 20.12 -12.20
N GLU A 105 5.29 21.01 -11.24
CA GLU A 105 6.09 22.21 -11.07
C GLU A 105 6.60 22.23 -9.61
N ASN A 106 7.86 22.60 -9.41
CA ASN A 106 8.54 22.59 -8.12
C ASN A 106 9.12 23.96 -7.82
#